data_AF-A0A2K1KUB6-F1
#
_entry.id   AF-A0A2K1KUB6-F1
#
_cell.length_a   1.000
_cell.length_b   1.000
_cell.length_c   1.000
_cell.angle_alpha   90.00
_cell.angle_beta   90.00
_cell.angle_gamma   90.00
#
_symmetry.space_group_name_H-M   'P 1'
#
loop_
_entity.id
_entity.type
_entity.pdbx_description
1 polymer ?
#
loop_
_entity_poly.entity_id
_entity_poly.type
_entity_poly.pdbx_seq_one_letter_code
_entity_poly.pdbx_strand_id
1 'polypeptide(L)'
;MARLWTSSLPTTSCLLAIASSSQCRLASAHLPRPSPLSCPSPHSPLTFRSFSFLPLRFRIAPMLRQEQRNITFGNVKAVGRSSDAGSTKFKEREILVQHLLVPEDQLQLLLDIQRQVMQDGVDLSDLAAEHSICASKDVGGMLGWISLGRTVPEFEEAAFKAPLNKLVRVKTKHGWHLLQVLSEREASFLRDIDVQELSTNMEDPEFLQNAQLLDVREPDEIATASIEGFKSYPLSQFGKWAPTVAEDLDPSKDTFVLCHHGMRSLQAANWLKSQGFTRLYNISGGIHAYSVKVDNRIPTY
;
A
#
# COMPACT_ATOMS: atom_id res chain seq x y z
N MET A 1 -18.39 71.23 -24.74
CA MET A 1 -17.12 71.45 -23.99
C MET A 1 -16.19 70.31 -24.39
N ALA A 2 -15.05 70.61 -25.06
CA ALA A 2 -13.71 70.66 -24.44
C ALA A 2 -13.26 69.28 -23.90
N ARG A 3 -12.30 68.49 -24.45
CA ARG A 3 -11.02 68.73 -25.20
C ARG A 3 -9.90 69.43 -24.41
N LEU A 4 -8.65 69.07 -24.75
CA LEU A 4 -7.30 69.46 -24.20
C LEU A 4 -6.77 68.46 -23.14
N TRP A 5 -5.55 67.85 -23.22
CA TRP A 5 -4.13 68.34 -23.27
C TRP A 5 -3.57 68.69 -21.87
N THR A 6 -2.32 68.46 -21.43
CA THR A 6 -1.04 67.82 -21.94
C THR A 6 -0.08 67.66 -20.71
N SER A 7 1.09 66.97 -20.67
CA SER A 7 1.90 66.10 -21.56
C SER A 7 2.61 65.00 -20.70
N SER A 8 3.89 64.57 -20.67
CA SER A 8 5.21 64.87 -21.31
C SER A 8 6.23 63.68 -21.13
N LEU A 9 7.52 63.89 -21.43
CA LEU A 9 8.71 63.07 -21.05
C LEU A 9 9.80 64.00 -20.46
N PRO A 10 10.81 63.50 -19.71
CA PRO A 10 12.15 63.18 -20.27
C PRO A 10 12.76 61.86 -19.70
N THR A 11 13.78 61.16 -20.22
CA THR A 11 14.87 61.33 -21.23
C THR A 11 16.24 61.90 -20.80
N THR A 12 17.16 61.03 -20.36
CA THR A 12 18.65 61.03 -20.57
C THR A 12 19.17 59.62 -20.18
N SER A 13 20.10 58.90 -20.84
CA SER A 13 21.25 59.19 -21.75
C SER A 13 22.49 59.71 -20.98
N CYS A 14 23.74 59.26 -21.17
CA CYS A 14 24.33 58.25 -22.09
C CYS A 14 25.73 57.79 -21.58
N LEU A 15 26.55 57.20 -22.48
CA LEU A 15 28.02 56.99 -22.41
C LEU A 15 28.57 55.89 -21.48
N LEU A 16 29.73 55.26 -21.74
CA LEU A 16 30.38 54.81 -23.00
C LEU A 16 31.57 53.88 -22.64
N ALA A 17 32.29 53.37 -23.66
CA ALA A 17 33.67 52.85 -23.61
C ALA A 17 33.92 51.51 -22.87
N ILE A 18 34.94 50.70 -23.21
CA ILE A 18 35.80 50.63 -24.42
C ILE A 18 36.17 49.14 -24.64
N ALA A 19 36.41 48.72 -25.88
CA ALA A 19 36.87 47.37 -26.18
C ALA A 19 38.41 47.27 -26.14
N SER A 20 38.94 46.13 -25.68
CA SER A 20 40.31 45.70 -26.02
C SER A 20 40.40 44.18 -26.01
N SER A 21 41.14 43.63 -26.98
CA SER A 21 41.40 42.20 -27.14
C SER A 21 42.81 41.85 -26.66
N SER A 22 42.97 40.65 -26.10
CA SER A 22 44.26 39.97 -25.98
C SER A 22 44.06 38.46 -25.80
N GLN A 23 45.08 37.70 -26.17
CA GLN A 23 45.03 36.24 -26.37
C GLN A 23 45.74 35.47 -25.24
N CYS A 24 45.69 34.14 -25.31
CA CYS A 24 46.54 33.17 -24.60
C CYS A 24 46.31 33.03 -23.07
N ARG A 25 46.46 31.85 -22.44
CA ARG A 25 46.89 30.50 -22.91
C ARG A 25 45.88 29.42 -22.48
N LEU A 26 45.93 28.27 -23.17
CA LEU A 26 45.40 27.00 -22.68
C LEU A 26 46.24 26.50 -21.48
N ALA A 27 45.58 25.87 -20.51
CA ALA A 27 46.22 25.06 -19.47
C ALA A 27 45.45 23.73 -19.33
N SER A 28 46.00 22.65 -19.88
CA SER A 28 45.38 21.33 -19.82
C SER A 28 45.63 20.67 -18.46
N ALA A 29 44.56 20.37 -17.72
CA ALA A 29 44.62 19.43 -16.61
C ALA A 29 44.59 17.99 -17.16
N HIS A 30 45.50 17.13 -16.71
CA HIS A 30 45.53 15.72 -17.11
C HIS A 30 44.37 14.92 -16.48
N LEU A 31 43.74 14.07 -17.29
CA LEU A 31 43.06 12.86 -16.84
C LEU A 31 43.81 11.64 -17.44
N PRO A 32 44.14 10.61 -16.65
CA PRO A 32 44.90 9.46 -17.14
C PRO A 32 44.06 8.53 -18.02
N ARG A 33 44.67 7.99 -19.07
CA ARG A 33 44.08 6.95 -19.93
C ARG A 33 43.98 5.60 -19.21
N PRO A 34 42.88 4.84 -19.38
CA PRO A 34 42.94 3.39 -19.36
C PRO A 34 43.54 2.84 -20.67
N SER A 35 44.25 1.71 -20.60
CA SER A 35 44.89 1.05 -21.74
C SER A 35 43.91 0.19 -22.56
N PRO A 36 44.09 0.04 -23.88
CA PRO A 36 43.29 -0.87 -24.69
C PRO A 36 43.79 -2.32 -24.56
N LEU A 37 42.90 -3.26 -24.26
CA LEU A 37 43.20 -4.70 -24.32
C LEU A 37 42.16 -5.45 -25.16
N SER A 38 42.59 -5.77 -26.39
CA SER A 38 42.29 -6.99 -27.15
C SER A 38 40.87 -7.61 -27.05
N CYS A 39 40.03 -7.31 -28.04
CA CYS A 39 38.94 -8.20 -28.44
C CYS A 39 39.51 -9.38 -29.29
N PRO A 40 39.08 -10.63 -29.07
CA PRO A 40 39.18 -11.70 -30.07
C PRO A 40 37.90 -11.79 -30.92
N SER A 41 38.05 -11.96 -32.23
CA SER A 41 36.97 -12.09 -33.21
C SER A 41 36.49 -13.55 -33.39
N PRO A 42 35.32 -13.83 -34.00
CA PRO A 42 34.65 -15.13 -33.85
C PRO A 42 34.91 -16.16 -34.96
N HIS A 43 35.09 -17.41 -34.53
CA HIS A 43 35.01 -18.67 -35.29
C HIS A 43 34.51 -19.76 -34.31
N SER A 44 33.78 -20.83 -34.65
CA SER A 44 33.05 -21.25 -35.86
C SER A 44 32.01 -22.32 -35.44
N PRO A 45 31.02 -22.72 -36.27
CA PRO A 45 29.81 -23.41 -35.79
C PRO A 45 30.01 -24.91 -35.47
N LEU A 46 29.33 -25.40 -34.43
CA LEU A 46 29.23 -26.83 -34.11
C LEU A 46 27.81 -27.37 -34.27
N THR A 47 27.60 -27.98 -35.44
CA THR A 47 26.84 -29.22 -35.67
C THR A 47 25.55 -29.46 -34.87
N PHE A 48 24.43 -29.40 -35.60
CA PHE A 48 23.22 -30.17 -35.30
C PHE A 48 23.55 -31.62 -34.93
N ARG A 49 22.97 -32.13 -33.83
CA ARG A 49 22.82 -33.57 -33.60
C ARG A 49 21.34 -33.89 -33.35
N SER A 50 20.71 -34.50 -34.33
CA SER A 50 19.34 -34.99 -34.21
C SER A 50 19.29 -36.12 -33.18
N PHE A 51 18.39 -36.00 -32.19
CA PHE A 51 18.04 -37.09 -31.29
C PHE A 51 16.59 -37.50 -31.54
N SER A 52 16.45 -38.66 -32.18
CA SER A 52 15.20 -39.22 -32.65
C SER A 52 14.48 -40.04 -31.58
N PHE A 53 13.17 -39.78 -31.42
CA PHE A 53 12.11 -40.71 -30.96
C PHE A 53 12.34 -41.54 -29.67
N LEU A 54 11.49 -41.29 -28.66
CA LEU A 54 10.32 -42.15 -28.41
C LEU A 54 9.30 -41.42 -27.50
N PRO A 55 7.97 -41.56 -27.72
CA PRO A 55 6.97 -40.94 -26.84
C PRO A 55 6.65 -41.83 -25.61
N LEU A 56 6.95 -41.34 -24.40
CA LEU A 56 6.51 -42.00 -23.17
C LEU A 56 4.99 -41.85 -23.00
N ARG A 57 4.25 -42.96 -23.12
CA ARG A 57 2.82 -43.04 -22.79
C ARG A 57 2.61 -42.90 -21.27
N PHE A 58 2.50 -41.67 -20.77
CA PHE A 58 1.97 -41.46 -19.43
C PHE A 58 0.51 -41.89 -19.37
N ARG A 59 0.23 -42.93 -18.57
CA ARG A 59 -1.15 -43.33 -18.25
C ARG A 59 -1.78 -42.25 -17.38
N ILE A 60 -2.92 -41.71 -17.82
CA ILE A 60 -3.80 -40.90 -16.98
C ILE A 60 -4.38 -41.84 -15.91
N ALA A 61 -3.89 -41.73 -14.68
CA ALA A 61 -4.56 -42.29 -13.52
C ALA A 61 -5.73 -41.36 -13.14
N PRO A 62 -6.90 -41.88 -12.72
CA PRO A 62 -7.99 -41.03 -12.27
C PRO A 62 -7.57 -40.32 -10.97
N MET A 63 -7.43 -38.99 -11.05
CA MET A 63 -7.10 -38.17 -9.88
C MET A 63 -8.21 -38.32 -8.84
N LEU A 64 -7.88 -38.91 -7.70
CA LEU A 64 -8.82 -39.11 -6.60
C LEU A 64 -9.40 -37.76 -6.17
N ARG A 65 -10.71 -37.74 -5.97
CA ARG A 65 -11.46 -36.58 -5.47
C ARG A 65 -10.92 -36.20 -4.09
N GLN A 66 -10.02 -35.24 -4.03
CA GLN A 66 -9.65 -34.59 -2.77
C GLN A 66 -10.92 -33.95 -2.20
N GLU A 67 -11.30 -34.39 -1.01
CA GLU A 67 -12.33 -33.72 -0.24
C GLU A 67 -11.88 -32.29 0.05
N GLN A 68 -12.83 -31.35 -0.09
CA GLN A 68 -12.63 -29.97 0.34
C GLN A 68 -12.55 -29.96 1.87
N ARG A 69 -11.34 -30.15 2.40
CA ARG A 69 -11.04 -29.86 3.80
C ARG A 69 -11.16 -28.36 3.98
N ASN A 70 -12.32 -27.93 4.46
CA ASN A 70 -12.56 -26.56 4.88
C ASN A 70 -11.43 -26.15 5.83
N ILE A 71 -10.65 -25.15 5.44
CA ILE A 71 -9.72 -24.49 6.35
C ILE A 71 -10.58 -23.68 7.31
N THR A 72 -10.91 -24.29 8.44
CA THR A 72 -11.46 -23.59 9.60
C THR A 72 -10.39 -22.65 10.12
N PHE A 73 -10.47 -21.38 9.72
CA PHE A 73 -9.65 -20.32 10.31
C PHE A 73 -9.79 -20.35 11.83
N GLY A 74 -8.66 -20.26 12.55
CA GLY A 74 -8.63 -20.13 13.99
C GLY A 74 -9.47 -18.92 14.41
N ASN A 75 -10.53 -19.17 15.18
CA ASN A 75 -11.54 -18.16 15.48
C ASN A 75 -11.10 -17.31 16.68
N VAL A 76 -10.10 -16.45 16.46
CA VAL A 76 -9.63 -15.47 17.45
C VAL A 76 -10.80 -14.70 18.06
N LYS A 77 -10.94 -14.81 19.38
CA LYS A 77 -12.14 -14.39 20.13
C LYS A 77 -12.22 -12.87 20.31
N ALA A 78 -12.63 -12.17 19.26
CA ALA A 78 -13.08 -10.78 19.34
C ALA A 78 -14.42 -10.64 20.11
N VAL A 79 -14.38 -10.80 21.44
CA VAL A 79 -15.55 -10.73 22.33
C VAL A 79 -15.74 -9.29 22.84
N GLY A 80 -16.30 -8.43 21.97
CA GLY A 80 -16.30 -6.97 22.18
C GLY A 80 -17.64 -6.23 22.12
N ARG A 81 -18.71 -6.80 21.55
CA ARG A 81 -20.11 -6.28 21.66
C ARG A 81 -21.12 -7.21 20.99
N SER A 82 -22.38 -7.09 21.41
CA SER A 82 -23.53 -7.76 20.81
C SER A 82 -24.14 -6.93 19.66
N SER A 83 -24.93 -7.61 18.81
CA SER A 83 -25.63 -7.13 17.60
C SER A 83 -24.76 -6.89 16.35
N ASP A 84 -25.35 -7.27 15.20
CA ASP A 84 -24.87 -7.09 13.82
C ASP A 84 -23.55 -7.78 13.41
N ALA A 85 -23.57 -9.13 13.41
CA ALA A 85 -22.52 -9.99 12.87
C ALA A 85 -22.40 -9.95 11.32
N GLY A 86 -23.25 -9.20 10.62
CA GLY A 86 -23.12 -8.93 9.18
C GLY A 86 -22.24 -7.71 8.92
N SER A 87 -22.52 -6.60 9.62
CA SER A 87 -21.88 -5.29 9.44
C SER A 87 -20.39 -5.28 9.79
N THR A 88 -19.96 -6.01 10.81
CA THR A 88 -18.56 -6.01 11.26
C THR A 88 -17.58 -6.44 10.16
N LYS A 89 -17.89 -7.51 9.41
CA LYS A 89 -16.99 -8.06 8.38
C LYS A 89 -16.78 -7.14 7.17
N PHE A 90 -17.64 -6.14 6.95
CA PHE A 90 -17.44 -5.14 5.88
C PHE A 90 -16.63 -3.91 6.37
N LYS A 91 -16.64 -3.60 7.68
CA LYS A 91 -15.87 -2.46 8.23
C LYS A 91 -14.36 -2.66 8.19
N GLU A 92 -13.92 -3.92 8.11
CA GLU A 92 -12.51 -4.30 8.08
C GLU A 92 -12.07 -4.77 6.67
N ARG A 93 -12.75 -4.31 5.61
CA ARG A 93 -12.38 -4.56 4.20
C ARG A 93 -12.17 -3.26 3.43
N GLU A 94 -11.14 -3.24 2.59
CA GLU A 94 -10.90 -2.24 1.56
C GLU A 94 -11.07 -2.88 0.18
N ILE A 95 -11.67 -2.17 -0.77
CA ILE A 95 -11.85 -2.63 -2.15
C ILE A 95 -11.23 -1.65 -3.15
N LEU A 96 -10.57 -2.18 -4.17
CA LEU A 96 -10.00 -1.41 -5.28
C LEU A 96 -11.05 -1.30 -6.39
N VAL A 97 -11.60 -0.11 -6.59
CA VAL A 97 -12.74 0.12 -7.49
C VAL A 97 -12.37 1.03 -8.64
N GLN A 98 -12.67 0.57 -9.85
CA GLN A 98 -12.72 1.38 -11.05
C GLN A 98 -14.18 1.75 -11.33
N HIS A 99 -14.44 2.97 -11.78
CA HIS A 99 -15.80 3.36 -12.18
C HIS A 99 -15.83 4.42 -13.29
N LEU A 100 -16.94 4.43 -14.02
CA LEU A 100 -17.28 5.39 -15.05
C LEU A 100 -18.62 6.03 -14.67
N LEU A 101 -18.68 7.36 -14.66
CA LEU A 101 -19.88 8.13 -14.32
C LEU A 101 -20.45 8.80 -15.55
N VAL A 102 -21.72 8.52 -15.85
CA VAL A 102 -22.49 9.05 -16.98
C VAL A 102 -23.67 9.88 -16.45
N PRO A 103 -24.03 11.01 -17.08
CA PRO A 103 -25.25 11.76 -16.77
C PRO A 103 -26.54 10.90 -16.75
N GLU A 104 -27.55 11.32 -15.99
CA GLU A 104 -28.78 10.53 -15.80
C GLU A 104 -29.57 10.28 -17.10
N ASP A 105 -29.53 11.24 -18.02
CA ASP A 105 -30.16 11.23 -19.35
C ASP A 105 -29.46 10.29 -20.34
N GLN A 106 -28.17 10.00 -20.14
CA GLN A 106 -27.32 9.26 -21.09
C GLN A 106 -27.24 7.75 -20.79
N LEU A 107 -28.32 7.16 -20.25
CA LEU A 107 -28.38 5.73 -19.92
C LEU A 107 -28.01 4.80 -21.09
N GLN A 108 -28.33 5.17 -22.34
CA GLN A 108 -27.96 4.36 -23.52
C GLN A 108 -26.44 4.27 -23.70
N LEU A 109 -25.71 5.38 -23.52
CA LEU A 109 -24.24 5.40 -23.61
C LEU A 109 -23.62 4.43 -22.58
N LEU A 110 -24.15 4.39 -21.36
CA LEU A 110 -23.69 3.45 -20.33
C LEU A 110 -24.02 1.98 -20.67
N LEU A 111 -25.13 1.71 -21.36
CA LEU A 111 -25.44 0.36 -21.87
C LEU A 111 -24.55 -0.04 -23.05
N ASP A 112 -24.14 0.91 -23.88
CA ASP A 112 -23.24 0.68 -25.01
C ASP A 112 -21.80 0.42 -24.54
N ILE A 113 -21.29 1.24 -23.61
CA ILE A 113 -20.05 1.02 -22.86
C ILE A 113 -20.08 -0.35 -22.16
N GLN A 114 -21.17 -0.70 -21.45
CA GLN A 114 -21.29 -2.01 -20.80
C GLN A 114 -21.20 -3.16 -21.82
N ARG A 115 -21.73 -2.99 -23.04
CA ARG A 115 -21.58 -3.99 -24.12
C ARG A 115 -20.15 -4.07 -24.63
N GLN A 116 -19.50 -2.94 -24.91
CA GLN A 116 -18.11 -2.91 -25.42
C GLN A 116 -17.13 -3.64 -24.48
N VAL A 117 -17.17 -3.37 -23.17
CA VAL A 117 -16.30 -4.06 -22.20
C VAL A 117 -16.63 -5.56 -22.09
N MET A 118 -17.91 -5.96 -22.24
CA MET A 118 -18.34 -7.36 -22.10
C MET A 118 -18.25 -8.21 -23.38
N GLN A 119 -18.26 -7.60 -24.56
CA GLN A 119 -18.37 -8.29 -25.86
C GLN A 119 -17.15 -8.07 -26.74
N ASP A 120 -16.67 -6.83 -26.82
CA ASP A 120 -15.54 -6.44 -27.68
C ASP A 120 -14.19 -6.48 -26.92
N GLY A 121 -14.24 -6.54 -25.58
CA GLY A 121 -13.06 -6.65 -24.71
C GLY A 121 -12.30 -5.34 -24.52
N VAL A 122 -12.95 -4.20 -24.74
CA VAL A 122 -12.36 -2.86 -24.54
C VAL A 122 -12.15 -2.60 -23.04
N ASP A 123 -11.00 -2.03 -22.68
CA ASP A 123 -10.71 -1.69 -21.28
C ASP A 123 -11.61 -0.55 -20.77
N LEU A 124 -12.20 -0.74 -19.58
CA LEU A 124 -13.03 0.26 -18.91
C LEU A 124 -12.24 1.57 -18.63
N SER A 125 -10.92 1.50 -18.58
CA SER A 125 -10.02 2.65 -18.40
C SER A 125 -10.20 3.70 -19.49
N ASP A 126 -10.19 3.27 -20.75
CA ASP A 126 -10.14 4.19 -21.90
C ASP A 126 -11.52 4.82 -22.11
N LEU A 127 -12.57 4.00 -22.02
CA LEU A 127 -13.96 4.48 -22.01
C LEU A 127 -14.23 5.43 -20.82
N ALA A 128 -13.57 5.24 -19.68
CA ALA A 128 -13.68 6.17 -18.55
C ALA A 128 -12.92 7.48 -18.78
N ALA A 129 -11.77 7.46 -19.46
CA ALA A 129 -11.05 8.68 -19.84
C ALA A 129 -11.84 9.51 -20.87
N GLU A 130 -12.52 8.86 -21.82
CA GLU A 130 -13.29 9.50 -22.89
C GLU A 130 -14.70 9.94 -22.47
N HIS A 131 -15.41 9.18 -21.64
CA HIS A 131 -16.85 9.39 -21.37
C HIS A 131 -17.21 9.69 -19.91
N SER A 132 -16.31 9.53 -18.94
CA SER A 132 -16.65 9.78 -17.53
C SER A 132 -16.67 11.27 -17.19
N ILE A 133 -17.74 11.72 -16.52
CA ILE A 133 -17.80 13.07 -15.92
C ILE A 133 -17.17 13.14 -14.51
N CYS A 134 -16.60 12.04 -14.01
CA CYS A 134 -15.95 12.00 -12.69
C CYS A 134 -14.51 12.54 -12.74
N ALA A 135 -14.05 13.13 -11.64
CA ALA A 135 -12.68 13.63 -11.49
C ALA A 135 -11.60 12.52 -11.61
N SER A 136 -11.96 11.24 -11.47
CA SER A 136 -11.03 10.12 -11.72
C SER A 136 -10.86 9.76 -13.20
N LYS A 137 -11.53 10.45 -14.15
CA LYS A 137 -11.42 10.13 -15.59
C LYS A 137 -9.97 10.15 -16.08
N ASP A 138 -9.17 11.09 -15.59
CA ASP A 138 -7.76 11.27 -16.01
C ASP A 138 -6.83 10.16 -15.46
N VAL A 139 -7.35 9.27 -14.61
CA VAL A 139 -6.73 8.03 -14.14
C VAL A 139 -7.59 6.80 -14.48
N GLY A 140 -8.29 6.83 -15.63
CA GLY A 140 -9.06 5.68 -16.14
C GLY A 140 -10.24 5.29 -15.25
N GLY A 141 -10.82 6.23 -14.51
CA GLY A 141 -11.95 5.99 -13.61
C GLY A 141 -11.58 5.43 -12.23
N MET A 142 -10.29 5.17 -11.97
CA MET A 142 -9.80 4.54 -10.73
C MET A 142 -10.06 5.42 -9.49
N LEU A 143 -10.73 4.85 -8.48
CA LEU A 143 -10.93 5.49 -7.16
C LEU A 143 -9.82 5.14 -6.15
N GLY A 144 -8.99 4.14 -6.46
CA GLY A 144 -8.04 3.55 -5.52
C GLY A 144 -8.74 2.63 -4.51
N TRP A 145 -8.08 2.40 -3.37
CA TRP A 145 -8.62 1.61 -2.27
C TRP A 145 -9.64 2.43 -1.46
N ILE A 146 -10.88 1.97 -1.41
CA ILE A 146 -11.96 2.58 -0.62
C ILE A 146 -12.40 1.68 0.53
N SER A 147 -12.73 2.30 1.66
CA SER A 147 -13.36 1.68 2.84
C SER A 147 -14.78 2.22 3.02
N LEU A 148 -15.58 1.58 3.88
CA LEU A 148 -16.94 2.04 4.20
C LEU A 148 -16.96 3.49 4.73
N GLY A 149 -18.05 4.21 4.44
CA GLY A 149 -18.25 5.60 4.82
C GLY A 149 -17.44 6.62 4.01
N ARG A 150 -16.80 6.19 2.90
CA ARG A 150 -16.03 7.06 2.00
C ARG A 150 -16.79 7.43 0.73
N THR A 151 -17.85 6.71 0.40
CA THR A 151 -18.64 6.91 -0.84
C THR A 151 -20.12 7.17 -0.55
N VAL A 152 -20.93 7.44 -1.57
CA VAL A 152 -22.39 7.57 -1.40
C VAL A 152 -23.00 6.17 -1.11
N PRO A 153 -23.98 6.03 -0.21
CA PRO A 153 -24.42 4.71 0.28
C PRO A 153 -24.88 3.74 -0.82
N GLU A 154 -25.48 4.27 -1.89
CA GLU A 154 -25.99 3.48 -3.02
C GLU A 154 -24.84 2.89 -3.87
N PHE A 155 -23.75 3.65 -4.01
CA PHE A 155 -22.50 3.17 -4.64
C PHE A 155 -21.79 2.17 -3.72
N GLU A 156 -21.76 2.46 -2.42
CA GLU A 156 -21.08 1.64 -1.42
C GLU A 156 -21.71 0.25 -1.29
N GLU A 157 -23.04 0.14 -1.16
CA GLU A 157 -23.72 -1.16 -1.11
C GLU A 157 -23.44 -1.95 -2.38
N ALA A 158 -23.54 -1.32 -3.55
CA ALA A 158 -23.31 -2.00 -4.84
C ALA A 158 -21.86 -2.45 -5.02
N ALA A 159 -20.87 -1.64 -4.62
CA ALA A 159 -19.45 -1.97 -4.73
C ALA A 159 -19.05 -3.11 -3.79
N PHE A 160 -19.44 -3.07 -2.52
CA PHE A 160 -19.10 -4.14 -1.55
C PHE A 160 -19.89 -5.45 -1.76
N LYS A 161 -20.94 -5.43 -2.58
CA LYS A 161 -21.80 -6.56 -2.98
C LYS A 161 -21.47 -7.11 -4.37
N ALA A 162 -20.67 -6.38 -5.17
CA ALA A 162 -20.22 -6.82 -6.48
C ALA A 162 -19.18 -7.96 -6.35
N PRO A 163 -19.26 -9.03 -7.15
CA PRO A 163 -18.18 -10.01 -7.24
C PRO A 163 -17.01 -9.44 -8.05
N LEU A 164 -15.80 -9.90 -7.74
CA LEU A 164 -14.56 -9.45 -8.38
C LEU A 164 -14.61 -9.55 -9.92
N ASN A 165 -14.04 -8.53 -10.57
CA ASN A 165 -13.95 -8.36 -12.02
C ASN A 165 -15.29 -8.39 -12.77
N LYS A 166 -16.41 -8.13 -12.09
CA LYS A 166 -17.73 -8.00 -12.71
C LYS A 166 -18.20 -6.55 -12.72
N LEU A 167 -18.69 -6.11 -13.88
CA LEU A 167 -19.38 -4.84 -14.05
C LEU A 167 -20.73 -4.85 -13.30
N VAL A 168 -20.94 -3.83 -12.48
CA VAL A 168 -22.21 -3.55 -11.80
C VAL A 168 -22.61 -2.10 -12.11
N ARG A 169 -23.90 -1.89 -12.39
CA ARG A 169 -24.47 -0.57 -12.67
C ARG A 169 -25.29 -0.07 -11.49
N VAL A 170 -25.14 1.21 -11.17
CA VAL A 170 -25.74 1.86 -10.00
C VAL A 170 -26.31 3.20 -10.41
N LYS A 171 -27.49 3.57 -9.88
CA LYS A 171 -27.98 4.95 -9.95
C LYS A 171 -27.69 5.64 -8.62
N THR A 172 -27.14 6.84 -8.67
CA THR A 172 -26.97 7.71 -7.49
C THR A 172 -27.47 9.12 -7.82
N LYS A 173 -27.47 10.02 -6.84
CA LYS A 173 -27.74 11.45 -7.03
C LYS A 173 -26.79 12.18 -8.01
N HIS A 174 -25.73 11.52 -8.47
CA HIS A 174 -24.75 12.07 -9.43
C HIS A 174 -24.95 11.57 -10.87
N GLY A 175 -25.88 10.63 -11.11
CA GLY A 175 -26.09 9.98 -12.41
C GLY A 175 -25.95 8.46 -12.34
N TRP A 176 -25.60 7.86 -13.48
CA TRP A 176 -25.37 6.42 -13.62
C TRP A 176 -23.88 6.09 -13.48
N HIS A 177 -23.57 5.19 -12.55
CA HIS A 177 -22.23 4.67 -12.34
C HIS A 177 -22.16 3.26 -12.92
N LEU A 178 -21.15 2.99 -13.74
CA LEU A 178 -20.72 1.64 -14.09
C LEU A 178 -19.42 1.37 -13.31
N LEU A 179 -19.46 0.42 -12.37
CA LEU A 179 -18.32 0.12 -11.49
C LEU A 179 -17.83 -1.32 -11.66
N GLN A 180 -16.55 -1.54 -11.38
CA GLN A 180 -15.88 -2.82 -11.38
C GLN A 180 -14.94 -2.91 -10.18
N VAL A 181 -15.10 -3.96 -9.37
CA VAL A 181 -14.18 -4.25 -8.26
C VAL A 181 -13.04 -5.09 -8.80
N LEU A 182 -11.83 -4.53 -8.82
CA LEU A 182 -10.63 -5.19 -9.36
C LEU A 182 -9.95 -6.07 -8.31
N SER A 183 -10.02 -5.67 -7.04
CA SER A 183 -9.38 -6.38 -5.93
C SER A 183 -10.07 -6.06 -4.59
N GLU A 184 -9.90 -6.94 -3.61
CA GLU A 184 -10.34 -6.77 -2.24
C GLU A 184 -9.21 -7.14 -1.27
N ARG A 185 -9.14 -6.48 -0.12
CA ARG A 185 -8.18 -6.78 0.95
C ARG A 185 -8.75 -6.49 2.33
N GLU A 186 -8.11 -7.01 3.36
CA GLU A 186 -8.35 -6.56 4.74
C GLU A 186 -7.92 -5.10 4.89
N ALA A 187 -8.76 -4.29 5.54
CA ALA A 187 -8.50 -2.88 5.75
C ALA A 187 -7.33 -2.69 6.72
N SER A 188 -6.43 -1.77 6.40
CA SER A 188 -5.29 -1.48 7.26
C SER A 188 -5.77 -0.75 8.52
N PHE A 189 -5.66 -1.37 9.69
CA PHE A 189 -6.05 -0.78 10.97
C PHE A 189 -4.86 -0.62 11.91
N LEU A 190 -5.00 0.37 12.79
CA LEU A 190 -4.15 0.56 13.96
C LEU A 190 -5.10 0.74 15.15
N ARG A 191 -4.98 -0.13 16.16
CA ARG A 191 -5.80 -0.12 17.38
C ARG A 191 -4.91 0.04 18.60
N ASP A 192 -5.46 0.56 19.69
CA ASP A 192 -4.86 0.44 21.02
C ASP A 192 -5.31 -0.88 21.67
N ILE A 193 -4.40 -1.52 22.41
CA ILE A 193 -4.69 -2.67 23.28
C ILE A 193 -4.22 -2.37 24.71
N ASP A 194 -5.02 -2.73 25.71
CA ASP A 194 -4.66 -2.57 27.13
C ASP A 194 -3.78 -3.74 27.61
N VAL A 195 -2.89 -3.48 28.57
CA VAL A 195 -1.87 -4.45 28.97
C VAL A 195 -2.43 -5.71 29.63
N GLN A 196 -3.60 -5.67 30.28
CA GLN A 196 -4.24 -6.90 30.79
C GLN A 196 -4.83 -7.74 29.65
N GLU A 197 -5.39 -7.12 28.61
CA GLU A 197 -5.89 -7.82 27.42
C GLU A 197 -4.73 -8.49 26.66
N LEU A 198 -3.61 -7.77 26.51
CA LEU A 198 -2.36 -8.33 25.99
C LEU A 198 -1.89 -9.53 26.83
N SER A 199 -1.89 -9.42 28.17
CA SER A 199 -1.48 -10.52 29.06
C SER A 199 -2.33 -11.77 28.87
N THR A 200 -3.66 -11.64 28.85
CA THR A 200 -4.57 -12.78 28.64
C THR A 200 -4.41 -13.39 27.24
N ASN A 201 -4.09 -12.58 26.23
CA ASN A 201 -3.75 -13.11 24.91
C ASN A 201 -2.40 -13.86 24.90
N MET A 202 -1.40 -13.38 25.66
CA MET A 202 -0.09 -14.02 25.79
C MET A 202 -0.10 -15.33 26.60
N GLU A 203 -1.18 -15.65 27.31
CA GLU A 203 -1.41 -16.97 27.92
C GLU A 203 -1.70 -18.06 26.86
N ASP A 204 -2.07 -17.70 25.64
CA ASP A 204 -2.38 -18.64 24.55
C ASP A 204 -1.15 -18.95 23.67
N PRO A 205 -0.70 -20.23 23.59
CA PRO A 205 0.39 -20.62 22.71
C PRO A 205 0.09 -20.40 21.21
N GLU A 206 -1.17 -20.38 20.77
CA GLU A 206 -1.53 -20.05 19.38
C GLU A 206 -1.33 -18.55 19.10
N PHE A 207 -1.59 -17.68 20.08
CA PHE A 207 -1.29 -16.24 19.96
C PHE A 207 0.22 -16.02 19.81
N LEU A 208 1.05 -16.60 20.67
CA LEU A 208 2.51 -16.42 20.65
C LEU A 208 3.19 -16.94 19.36
N GLN A 209 2.55 -17.85 18.61
CA GLN A 209 3.04 -18.33 17.30
C GLN A 209 2.62 -17.45 16.12
N ASN A 210 1.53 -16.70 16.25
CA ASN A 210 0.94 -15.90 15.18
C ASN A 210 1.19 -14.40 15.31
N ALA A 211 1.27 -13.88 16.54
CA ALA A 211 1.53 -12.49 16.83
C ALA A 211 3.01 -12.11 16.62
N GLN A 212 3.25 -10.87 16.22
CA GLN A 212 4.57 -10.27 16.11
C GLN A 212 4.72 -9.25 17.24
N LEU A 213 5.49 -9.60 18.26
CA LEU A 213 5.73 -8.76 19.44
C LEU A 213 7.00 -7.92 19.21
N LEU A 214 6.87 -6.59 19.11
CA LEU A 214 7.94 -5.64 18.81
C LEU A 214 8.14 -4.68 19.98
N ASP A 215 9.38 -4.48 20.42
CA ASP A 215 9.74 -3.47 21.42
C ASP A 215 10.65 -2.41 20.80
N VAL A 216 10.17 -1.17 20.74
CA VAL A 216 10.89 -0.05 20.10
C VAL A 216 11.64 0.85 21.10
N ARG A 217 11.84 0.35 22.32
CA ARG A 217 12.70 0.99 23.33
C ARG A 217 14.18 0.80 23.04
N GLU A 218 15.00 1.56 23.75
CA GLU A 218 16.45 1.49 23.63
C GLU A 218 17.04 0.26 24.35
N PRO A 219 18.23 -0.23 23.95
CA PRO A 219 18.75 -1.51 24.46
C PRO A 219 18.98 -1.55 25.97
N ASP A 220 19.27 -0.41 26.59
CA ASP A 220 19.41 -0.21 28.03
C ASP A 220 18.06 -0.26 28.75
N GLU A 221 17.01 0.37 28.21
CA GLU A 221 15.64 0.21 28.71
C GLU A 221 15.20 -1.27 28.70
N ILE A 222 15.53 -1.99 27.63
CA ILE A 222 15.18 -3.42 27.45
C ILE A 222 15.99 -4.32 28.38
N ALA A 223 17.27 -3.97 28.64
CA ALA A 223 18.11 -4.68 29.60
C ALA A 223 17.68 -4.46 31.07
N THR A 224 17.07 -3.32 31.38
CA THR A 224 16.49 -3.04 32.72
C THR A 224 15.16 -3.74 32.94
N ALA A 225 14.30 -3.81 31.93
CA ALA A 225 12.98 -4.41 32.02
C ALA A 225 12.54 -4.92 30.64
N SER A 226 12.05 -6.16 30.55
CA SER A 226 11.59 -6.78 29.31
C SER A 226 10.40 -7.71 29.56
N ILE A 227 9.64 -7.99 28.49
CA ILE A 227 8.55 -8.97 28.46
C ILE A 227 8.99 -10.10 27.52
N GLU A 228 8.73 -11.35 27.87
CA GLU A 228 9.11 -12.51 27.05
C GLU A 228 8.41 -12.50 25.68
N GLY A 229 9.08 -13.02 24.65
CA GLY A 229 8.59 -13.06 23.27
C GLY A 229 8.79 -11.77 22.45
N PHE A 230 9.06 -10.62 23.07
CA PHE A 230 9.27 -9.36 22.35
C PHE A 230 10.63 -9.30 21.62
N LYS A 231 10.58 -9.03 20.31
CA LYS A 231 11.75 -8.72 19.47
C LYS A 231 12.13 -7.24 19.61
N SER A 232 13.42 -6.95 19.81
CA SER A 232 13.92 -5.57 19.94
C SER A 232 14.14 -4.89 18.59
N TYR A 233 13.52 -3.72 18.40
CA TYR A 233 13.69 -2.83 17.23
C TYR A 233 13.90 -1.37 17.68
N PRO A 234 15.06 -1.02 18.30
CA PRO A 234 15.26 0.27 18.97
C PRO A 234 15.17 1.48 18.03
N LEU A 235 14.54 2.58 18.45
CA LEU A 235 14.39 3.77 17.61
C LEU A 235 15.72 4.44 17.27
N SER A 236 16.73 4.42 18.17
CA SER A 236 18.10 4.86 17.82
C SER A 236 18.72 4.10 16.64
N GLN A 237 18.24 2.87 16.38
CA GLN A 237 18.70 2.00 15.30
C GLN A 237 17.75 1.95 14.11
N PHE A 238 16.72 2.81 14.06
CA PHE A 238 15.71 2.86 13.00
C PHE A 238 16.32 2.83 11.59
N GLY A 239 17.35 3.64 11.32
CA GLY A 239 18.03 3.68 10.02
C GLY A 239 18.73 2.38 9.59
N LYS A 240 18.85 1.37 10.47
CA LYS A 240 19.38 0.04 10.15
C LYS A 240 18.27 -0.99 9.88
N TRP A 241 17.24 -1.03 10.73
CA TRP A 241 16.19 -2.06 10.67
C TRP A 241 14.96 -1.63 9.86
N ALA A 242 14.66 -0.34 9.74
CA ALA A 242 13.54 0.13 8.93
C ALA A 242 13.60 -0.32 7.46
N PRO A 243 14.78 -0.42 6.80
CA PRO A 243 14.88 -1.00 5.46
C PRO A 243 14.63 -2.52 5.40
N THR A 244 14.95 -3.29 6.45
CA THR A 244 14.84 -4.76 6.48
C THR A 244 13.58 -5.29 7.15
N VAL A 245 12.77 -4.42 7.79
CA VAL A 245 11.65 -4.84 8.64
C VAL A 245 10.61 -5.71 7.92
N ALA A 246 10.45 -5.55 6.61
CA ALA A 246 9.54 -6.35 5.77
C ALA A 246 10.15 -7.69 5.29
N GLU A 247 11.43 -7.94 5.60
CA GLU A 247 12.10 -9.24 5.48
C GLU A 247 12.07 -9.98 6.83
N ASP A 248 12.23 -9.25 7.94
CA ASP A 248 12.24 -9.77 9.31
C ASP A 248 10.84 -10.08 9.90
N LEU A 249 9.78 -9.47 9.34
CA LEU A 249 8.40 -9.53 9.80
C LEU A 249 7.42 -9.60 8.61
N ASP A 250 6.30 -10.30 8.83
CA ASP A 250 5.21 -10.46 7.87
C ASP A 250 4.21 -9.29 7.97
N PRO A 251 4.02 -8.46 6.92
CA PRO A 251 3.07 -7.34 6.95
C PRO A 251 1.60 -7.76 7.12
N SER A 252 1.29 -9.05 6.89
CA SER A 252 -0.06 -9.61 7.03
C SER A 252 -0.34 -10.24 8.40
N LYS A 253 0.60 -10.17 9.35
CA LYS A 253 0.45 -10.66 10.73
C LYS A 253 0.16 -9.57 11.75
N ASP A 254 -0.56 -9.96 12.81
CA ASP A 254 -0.94 -9.13 13.94
C ASP A 254 0.30 -8.63 14.67
N THR A 255 0.55 -7.33 14.61
CA THR A 255 1.82 -6.72 15.00
C THR A 255 1.63 -5.78 16.17
N PHE A 256 2.14 -6.19 17.33
CA PHE A 256 1.99 -5.51 18.63
C PHE A 256 3.25 -4.73 18.96
N VAL A 257 3.13 -3.43 19.15
CA VAL A 257 4.27 -2.53 19.36
C VAL A 257 4.25 -1.99 20.78
N LEU A 258 5.34 -2.28 21.51
CA LEU A 258 5.60 -1.87 22.88
C LEU A 258 6.56 -0.68 22.91
N CYS A 259 6.32 0.26 23.84
CA CYS A 259 7.36 1.13 24.33
C CYS A 259 7.16 1.41 25.83
N HIS A 260 7.85 2.41 26.40
CA HIS A 260 7.72 2.76 27.83
C HIS A 260 6.31 3.19 28.27
N HIS A 261 5.63 4.06 27.51
CA HIS A 261 4.30 4.61 27.84
C HIS A 261 3.24 4.58 26.70
N GLY A 262 3.53 3.99 25.54
CA GLY A 262 2.62 3.94 24.38
C GLY A 262 2.86 5.00 23.28
N MET A 263 3.57 6.10 23.56
CA MET A 263 3.75 7.19 22.57
C MET A 263 4.75 6.86 21.44
N ARG A 264 5.91 6.27 21.77
CA ARG A 264 6.93 5.87 20.78
C ARG A 264 6.46 4.69 19.93
N SER A 265 5.74 3.73 20.53
CA SER A 265 5.12 2.61 19.83
C SER A 265 4.01 3.05 18.88
N LEU A 266 3.18 4.04 19.26
CA LEU A 266 2.17 4.60 18.37
C LEU A 266 2.80 5.23 17.11
N GLN A 267 3.92 5.94 17.25
CA GLN A 267 4.66 6.51 16.12
C GLN A 267 5.24 5.40 15.22
N ALA A 268 5.91 4.42 15.80
CA ALA A 268 6.48 3.28 15.06
C ALA A 268 5.39 2.45 14.35
N ALA A 269 4.25 2.21 14.99
CA ALA A 269 3.11 1.49 14.41
C ALA A 269 2.47 2.27 13.25
N ASN A 270 2.32 3.60 13.35
CA ASN A 270 1.87 4.42 12.22
C ASN A 270 2.87 4.40 11.05
N TRP A 271 4.17 4.34 11.34
CA TRP A 271 5.18 4.16 10.30
C TRP A 271 5.11 2.76 9.66
N LEU A 272 4.99 1.68 10.45
CA LEU A 272 4.78 0.32 9.92
C LEU A 272 3.54 0.25 9.02
N LYS A 273 2.45 0.94 9.38
CA LYS A 273 1.25 1.06 8.53
C LYS A 273 1.57 1.66 7.16
N SER A 274 2.45 2.67 7.11
CA SER A 274 2.90 3.27 5.84
C SER A 274 3.74 2.32 4.98
N GLN A 275 4.37 1.30 5.59
CA GLN A 275 5.11 0.23 4.90
C GLN A 275 4.22 -0.96 4.50
N GLY A 276 2.90 -0.89 4.72
CA GLY A 276 1.96 -1.92 4.28
C GLY A 276 1.53 -2.94 5.35
N PHE A 277 1.96 -2.79 6.61
CA PHE A 277 1.48 -3.64 7.71
C PHE A 277 -0.02 -3.39 7.96
N THR A 278 -0.84 -4.44 7.91
CA THR A 278 -2.32 -4.32 7.90
C THR A 278 -2.95 -4.35 9.28
N ARG A 279 -2.47 -5.20 10.20
CA ARG A 279 -3.09 -5.45 11.51
C ARG A 279 -2.16 -5.02 12.64
N LEU A 280 -2.26 -3.75 13.05
CA LEU A 280 -1.34 -3.13 14.02
C LEU A 280 -2.03 -2.81 15.35
N TYR A 281 -1.28 -3.04 16.44
CA TYR A 281 -1.72 -2.84 17.82
C TYR A 281 -0.67 -2.05 18.61
N ASN A 282 -1.06 -0.90 19.15
CA ASN A 282 -0.26 -0.10 20.06
C ASN A 282 -0.54 -0.52 21.51
N ILE A 283 0.48 -0.87 22.28
CA ILE A 283 0.31 -1.30 23.67
C ILE A 283 0.16 -0.07 24.58
N SER A 284 -1.08 0.22 24.96
CA SER A 284 -1.45 1.43 25.69
C SER A 284 -0.88 1.46 27.11
N GLY A 285 -0.21 2.55 27.46
CA GLY A 285 0.52 2.70 28.72
C GLY A 285 1.88 1.97 28.76
N GLY A 286 2.21 1.18 27.73
CA GLY A 286 3.53 0.57 27.56
C GLY A 286 3.96 -0.41 28.67
N ILE A 287 5.26 -0.69 28.74
CA ILE A 287 5.82 -1.60 29.75
C ILE A 287 5.62 -1.07 31.17
N HIS A 288 5.57 0.26 31.37
CA HIS A 288 5.27 0.82 32.68
C HIS A 288 3.87 0.40 33.17
N ALA A 289 2.84 0.47 32.32
CA ALA A 289 1.51 -0.03 32.68
C ALA A 289 1.52 -1.55 32.88
N TYR A 290 2.27 -2.31 32.08
CA TYR A 290 2.40 -3.75 32.24
C TYR A 290 3.01 -4.12 33.59
N SER A 291 4.12 -3.49 33.99
CA SER A 291 4.74 -3.65 35.31
C SER A 291 3.79 -3.32 36.46
N VAL A 292 3.02 -2.23 36.35
CA VAL A 292 2.12 -1.77 37.43
C VAL A 292 0.85 -2.62 37.55
N LYS A 293 0.32 -3.14 36.44
CA LYS A 293 -1.00 -3.81 36.41
C LYS A 293 -0.96 -5.33 36.21
N VAL A 294 0.09 -5.88 35.63
CA VAL A 294 0.19 -7.29 35.22
C VAL A 294 1.29 -8.01 35.99
N ASP A 295 2.54 -7.56 35.87
CA ASP A 295 3.69 -8.23 36.50
C ASP A 295 4.61 -7.26 37.23
N ASN A 296 4.37 -7.12 38.53
CA ASN A 296 5.12 -6.25 39.44
C ASN A 296 6.57 -6.72 39.71
N ARG A 297 7.00 -7.83 39.13
CA ARG A 297 8.41 -8.28 39.15
C ARG A 297 9.25 -7.58 38.08
N ILE A 298 8.61 -7.03 37.04
CA ILE A 298 9.29 -6.30 35.96
C ILE A 298 9.58 -4.86 36.45
N PRO A 299 10.85 -4.42 36.52
CA PRO A 299 11.19 -3.10 37.09
C PRO A 299 10.57 -1.93 36.33
N THR A 300 10.04 -0.96 37.07
CA THR A 300 9.71 0.37 36.54
C THR A 300 10.91 1.31 36.61
N TYR A 301 11.06 2.15 35.59
CA TYR A 301 11.98 3.29 35.48
C TYR A 301 11.24 4.47 34.84
#